data_AF-A0A833D5E3-F1
#
_entry.id   AF-A0A833D5E3-F1
#
_cell.length_a   1.000
_cell.length_b   1.000
_cell.length_c   1.000
_cell.angle_alpha   90.00
_cell.angle_beta   90.00
_cell.angle_gamma   90.00
#
_symmetry.space_group_name_H-M   'P 1'
#
loop_
_entity.id
_entity.type
_entity.pdbx_description
1 polymer ?
#
loop_
_entity_poly.entity_id
_entity_poly.type
_entity_poly.pdbx_seq_one_letter_code
_entity_poly.pdbx_strand_id
1 'polypeptide(L)' 'MSHWPSTKARRVLAALLGLGWVVKRQSGSHRTLSRAGWPDFVFAFHDGEEIGPKMLARIAKHTGLSALHSAHRRTQLE' A
#
# COMPACT_ATOMS: atom_id res chain seq x y z
N MET A 1 -4.24 -6.79 -18.05
CA MET A 1 -3.59 -6.98 -16.74
C MET A 1 -3.05 -5.64 -16.29
N SER A 2 -3.42 -5.16 -15.09
CA SER A 2 -2.90 -3.89 -14.57
C SER A 2 -1.40 -4.02 -14.34
N HIS A 3 -0.57 -3.29 -15.09
CA HIS A 3 0.86 -3.24 -14.85
C HIS A 3 1.10 -2.50 -13.52
N TRP A 4 1.61 -3.21 -12.52
CA TRP A 4 2.07 -2.60 -11.28
C TRP A 4 3.55 -2.22 -11.43
N PRO A 5 3.92 -0.93 -11.40
CA PRO A 5 5.33 -0.56 -11.37
C PRO A 5 5.93 -0.89 -9.99
N SER A 6 7.22 -1.22 -9.93
CA SER A 6 7.92 -1.31 -8.64
C SER A 6 7.74 -0.01 -7.86
N THR A 7 7.32 -0.11 -6.59
CA THR A 7 6.93 1.07 -5.79
C THR A 7 7.53 0.99 -4.39
N LYS A 8 8.06 2.12 -3.90
CA LYS A 8 8.57 2.23 -2.53
C LYS A 8 7.50 1.88 -1.50
N ALA A 9 7.84 1.05 -0.52
CA ALA A 9 6.94 0.58 0.52
C ALA A 9 6.24 1.73 1.27
N ARG A 10 6.96 2.82 1.57
CA ARG A 10 6.37 4.02 2.19
C ARG A 10 5.19 4.60 1.40
N ARG A 11 5.25 4.57 0.06
CA ARG A 11 4.18 5.08 -0.80
C ARG A 11 2.98 4.15 -0.79
N VAL A 12 3.22 2.84 -0.78
CA VAL A 12 2.16 1.83 -0.68
C VAL A 12 1.43 1.99 0.65
N LEU A 13 2.16 2.11 1.76
CA LEU A 13 1.56 2.35 3.06
C LEU A 13 0.73 3.63 3.09
N ALA A 14 1.27 4.75 2.60
CA ALA A 14 0.54 6.01 2.53
C ALA A 14 -0.76 5.89 1.72
N ALA A 15 -0.75 5.15 0.61
CA ALA A 15 -1.92 4.89 -0.20
C ALA A 15 -2.97 4.03 0.54
N LEU A 16 -2.53 2.99 1.27
CA LEU A 16 -3.43 2.20 2.12
C LEU A 16 -4.10 3.06 3.18
N LEU A 17 -3.33 3.90 3.88
CA LEU A 17 -3.88 4.83 4.87
C LEU A 17 -4.90 5.79 4.24
N GLY A 18 -4.61 6.32 3.05
CA GLY A 18 -5.55 7.17 2.29
C GLY A 18 -6.83 6.45 1.84
N LEU A 19 -6.83 5.13 1.72
CA LEU A 19 -8.03 4.31 1.46
C LEU A 19 -8.88 4.04 2.71
N GLY A 20 -8.47 4.57 3.87
CA GLY A 20 -9.15 4.37 5.14
C GLY A 20 -8.66 3.14 5.91
N TRP A 21 -7.50 2.57 5.55
CA TRP A 21 -6.82 1.64 6.46
C TRP A 21 -6.20 2.42 7.61
N VAL A 22 -6.18 1.84 8.81
CA VAL A 22 -5.56 2.43 10.00
C VAL A 22 -4.56 1.45 10.60
N VAL A 23 -3.49 1.98 11.21
CA VAL A 23 -2.53 1.13 11.94
C VAL A 23 -3.18 0.68 13.25
N LYS A 24 -3.49 -0.61 13.34
CA LYS A 24 -4.05 -1.25 14.56
C LYS A 24 -2.96 -1.59 15.58
N ARG A 25 -1.81 -2.06 15.10
CA ARG A 25 -0.60 -2.33 15.91
C ARG A 25 0.66 -2.25 15.05
N GLN A 26 1.79 -1.94 15.68
CA GLN A 26 3.09 -1.96 15.04
C GLN A 26 4.15 -2.59 15.95
N SER A 27 5.02 -3.42 15.39
CA SER A 27 6.22 -3.96 16.03
C SER A 27 7.35 -3.99 15.01
N GLY A 28 8.41 -3.21 15.25
CA GLY A 28 9.45 -2.99 14.25
C GLY A 28 8.88 -2.46 12.93
N SER A 29 9.24 -3.11 11.82
CA SER A 29 8.71 -2.82 10.47
C SER A 29 7.34 -3.44 10.18
N HIS A 30 6.85 -4.34 11.04
CA HIS A 30 5.54 -4.95 10.87
C HIS A 30 4.44 -4.03 11.38
N ARG A 31 3.53 -3.63 10.48
CA ARG A 31 2.32 -2.88 10.80
C ARG A 31 1.11 -3.75 10.49
N THR A 32 0.26 -4.01 11.46
CA THR A 32 -1.06 -4.61 11.20
C THR A 32 -2.04 -3.47 10.96
N LEU A 33 -2.69 -3.49 9.81
CA LEU A 33 -3.67 -2.52 9.39
C LEU A 33 -5.07 -3.10 9.53
N SER A 34 -6.04 -2.27 9.91
CA SER A 34 -7.46 -2.63 9.92
C SER A 34 -8.28 -1.62 9.13
N ARG A 35 -9.42 -2.08 8.60
CA ARG A 35 -10.42 -1.24 7.93
C ARG A 35 -11.79 -1.86 8.17
N ALA A 36 -12.80 -1.04 8.48
CA ALA A 36 -14.14 -1.54 8.75
C ALA A 36 -14.68 -2.38 7.58
N GLY A 37 -15.18 -3.58 7.88
CA GLY A 37 -15.66 -4.53 6.87
C GLY A 37 -14.57 -5.30 6.11
N TRP A 38 -13.29 -5.14 6.49
CA TRP A 38 -12.17 -5.88 5.90
C TRP A 38 -11.41 -6.68 6.98
N PRO A 39 -10.82 -7.85 6.64
CA PRO A 39 -9.89 -8.53 7.52
C PRO A 39 -8.65 -7.67 7.80
N ASP A 40 -8.02 -7.89 8.96
CA ASP A 40 -6.74 -7.27 9.27
C ASP A 40 -5.68 -7.66 8.22
N PHE A 41 -4.84 -6.70 7.82
CA PHE A 41 -3.78 -6.88 6.84
C PHE A 41 -2.41 -6.58 7.45
N VAL A 42 -1.46 -7.50 7.35
CA VAL A 42 -0.10 -7.29 7.85
C VAL A 42 0.78 -6.71 6.74
N PHE A 43 1.23 -5.47 6.93
CA PHE A 43 2.20 -4.79 6.09
C PHE A 43 3.59 -4.90 6.72
N ALA A 44 4.44 -5.73 6.13
CA ALA A 44 5.72 -6.18 6.68
C ALA A 44 6.92 -5.64 5.90
N PHE A 45 6.94 -4.33 5.63
CA PHE A 45 7.98 -3.71 4.82
C PHE A 45 8.57 -2.48 5.52
N HIS A 46 9.88 -2.35 5.45
CA HIS A 46 10.60 -1.13 5.80
C HIS A 46 10.33 -0.04 4.76
N ASP A 47 10.28 1.21 5.19
CA ASP A 47 9.88 2.34 4.35
C ASP A 47 10.77 2.55 3.10
N GLY A 48 12.03 2.11 3.15
CA GLY A 48 12.99 2.21 2.06
C GLY A 48 12.92 1.10 1.00
N GLU A 49 12.23 -0.01 1.30
CA GLU A 49 12.13 -1.17 0.40
C GLU A 49 11.31 -0.84 -0.85
N GLU A 50 11.62 -1.56 -1.94
CA GLU A 50 10.81 -1.55 -3.15
C GLU A 50 9.97 -2.81 -3.23
N ILE A 51 8.67 -2.62 -3.44
CA ILE A 51 7.72 -3.71 -3.59
C ILE A 51 7.50 -3.94 -5.08
N GLY A 52 7.91 -5.13 -5.55
CA GLY A 52 7.79 -5.51 -6.94
C GLY A 52 6.34 -5.78 -7.41
N PRO A 53 6.11 -5.84 -8.73
CA PRO A 53 4.78 -5.94 -9.34
C PRO A 53 3.92 -7.10 -8.82
N LYS A 54 4.53 -8.29 -8.64
CA LYS A 54 3.82 -9.49 -8.16
C LYS A 54 3.30 -9.31 -6.74
N MET A 55 4.09 -8.67 -5.87
CA MET A 55 3.70 -8.45 -4.48
C MET A 55 2.68 -7.31 -4.38
N LEU A 56 2.83 -6.24 -5.17
CA LEU A 56 1.81 -5.20 -5.29
C LEU A 56 0.46 -5.75 -5.74
N ALA A 57 0.43 -6.65 -6.72
CA ALA A 57 -0.80 -7.29 -7.16
C ALA A 57 -1.46 -8.13 -6.05
N ARG A 58 -0.67 -8.72 -5.13
CA ARG A 58 -1.21 -9.42 -3.95
C ARG A 58 -1.78 -8.45 -2.95
N ILE A 59 -1.05 -7.38 -2.62
CA ILE A 59 -1.51 -6.33 -1.70
C ILE A 59 -2.83 -5.75 -2.21
N ALA A 60 -2.92 -5.43 -3.50
CA ALA A 60 -4.12 -4.92 -4.15
C ALA A 60 -5.36 -5.81 -3.94
N LYS A 61 -5.21 -7.12 -4.15
CA LYS A 61 -6.31 -8.09 -3.96
C LYS A 61 -6.85 -8.12 -2.53
N HIS A 62 -6.00 -7.91 -1.53
CA HIS A 62 -6.39 -7.97 -0.12
C HIS A 62 -6.81 -6.63 0.50
N THR A 63 -6.47 -5.52 -0.15
CA THR A 63 -6.62 -4.19 0.46
C THR A 63 -7.51 -3.22 -0.31
N GLY A 64 -7.90 -3.59 -1.53
CA GLY A 64 -8.59 -2.69 -2.46
C GLY A 64 -7.67 -1.62 -3.08
N LEU A 65 -6.35 -1.72 -2.90
CA LEU A 65 -5.40 -0.85 -3.56
C LEU A 65 -5.50 -1.04 -5.10
N SER A 66 -5.59 0.06 -5.84
CA SER A 66 -5.59 0.04 -7.31
C SER A 66 -4.32 0.69 -7.88
N ALA A 67 -3.93 0.32 -9.10
CA ALA A 67 -2.68 0.76 -9.73
C ALA A 67 -2.59 2.30 -9.88
N LEU A 68 -3.74 2.97 -9.96
CA LEU A 68 -3.83 4.43 -9.99
C LEU A 68 -3.39 5.08 -8.66
N HIS A 69 -3.60 4.40 -7.52
CA HIS A 69 -3.21 4.91 -6.20
C HIS A 69 -1.70 4.81 -5.95
N SER A 70 -1.01 3.86 -6.60
CA SER A 70 0.46 3.74 -6.53
C SER A 70 1.18 4.66 -7.52
N ALA A 71 0.50 5.09 -8.58
CA ALA A 71 1.03 6.02 -9.56
C ALA A 71 0.95 7.45 -9.00
N HIS A 72 2.05 8.19 -9.15
CA HIS A 72 2.15 9.60 -8.79
C HIS A 72 0.91 10.38 -9.25
N ARG A 73 0.18 11.03 -8.33
CA ARG A 73 -0.42 12.32 -8.67
C ARG A 73 0.76 13.24 -8.99
N ARG A 74 1.17 13.30 -10.25
CA ARG A 74 1.81 14.49 -10.82
C ARG A 74 0.66 15.44 -11.07
N THR A 75 0.36 16.29 -10.10
CA THR A 75 -0.28 17.55 -10.45
C THR A 75 0.78 18.38 -11.14
N GLN A 76 0.60 18.59 -12.45
CA GLN A 76 1.09 19.77 -13.13
C GLN A 76 0.72 20.98 -12.25
N LEU A 77 1.73 21.73 -11.82
CA LEU A 77 1.59 23.15 -11.59
C LEU A 77 1.99 23.85 -12.88
N GLU A 78 1.24 24.90 -13.17
CA GLU A 78 1.19 25.74 -14.37
C GLU A 78 2.54 26.26 -14.86
#